data_AF-A0A8X6LKJ9-F1
#
_entry.id   AF-A0A8X6LKJ9-F1
#
_cell.length_a   1.000
_cell.length_b   1.000
_cell.length_c   1.000
_cell.angle_alpha   90.00
_cell.angle_beta   90.00
_cell.angle_gamma   90.00
#
_symmetry.space_group_name_H-M   'P 1'
#
loop_
_entity.id
_entity.type
_entity.pdbx_description
1 polymer ?
#
loop_
_entity_poly.entity_id
_entity_poly.type
_entity_poly.pdbx_seq_one_letter_code
_entity_poly.pdbx_strand_id
1 'polypeptide(L)'
;MFGWLVFIVLVEIIASINGQRFPVPEEEKRSMFWEKSGQKNLYTTLKLQKNENIAKNLILFLGDGMGMTTITSTRIYKGQKKNKNGEDELLSFDQFPHVSLSKTYGIDRQTSDSANTATAYLCGVKANYGTLGVDGRVQFENCESSIDPGKHVNSILQWAQEKGKWTGFVTTTRVTHATPAGSYAHTASRNWESSTPSPACTDIAYQLIHHSPGKNMH
;
A
#
# COMPACT_ATOMS: atom_id res chain seq x y z
N MET A 1 10.49 -33.01 49.51
CA MET A 1 9.79 -32.83 48.22
C MET A 1 9.43 -31.36 48.14
N PHE A 2 10.12 -30.61 47.28
CA PHE A 2 10.06 -29.14 47.24
C PHE A 2 8.71 -28.68 46.68
N GLY A 3 7.95 -27.94 47.49
CA GLY A 3 6.72 -27.26 47.06
C GLY A 3 7.07 -26.02 46.26
N TRP A 4 6.67 -25.97 45.00
CA TRP A 4 6.79 -24.77 44.18
C TRP A 4 5.63 -23.83 44.53
N LEU A 5 5.98 -22.68 45.13
CA LEU A 5 5.07 -21.54 45.23
C LEU A 5 5.08 -20.80 43.88
N VAL A 6 3.95 -20.76 43.19
CA VAL A 6 3.76 -19.87 42.04
C VAL A 6 3.29 -18.52 42.58
N PHE A 7 4.15 -17.50 42.50
CA PHE A 7 3.76 -16.11 42.72
C PHE A 7 3.19 -15.55 41.41
N ILE A 8 1.89 -15.27 41.37
CA ILE A 8 1.29 -14.41 40.34
C ILE A 8 1.36 -12.98 40.87
N VAL A 9 2.33 -12.20 40.39
CA VAL A 9 2.37 -10.76 40.61
C VAL A 9 1.47 -10.12 39.54
N LEU A 10 0.22 -9.83 39.90
CA LEU A 10 -0.64 -8.93 39.13
C LEU A 10 -0.20 -7.50 39.41
N VAL A 11 0.61 -6.94 38.50
CA VAL A 11 0.86 -5.49 38.48
C VAL A 11 -0.34 -4.85 37.77
N GLU A 12 -1.34 -4.45 38.53
CA GLU A 12 -2.35 -3.50 38.03
C GLU A 12 -1.68 -2.12 37.94
N ILE A 13 -1.18 -1.78 36.75
CA ILE A 13 -0.92 -0.39 36.41
C ILE A 13 -2.28 0.28 36.28
N ILE A 14 -2.81 0.82 37.38
CA ILE A 14 -3.93 1.78 37.32
C ILE A 14 -3.33 3.10 36.79
N ALA A 15 -3.08 3.13 35.48
CA ALA A 15 -3.01 4.40 34.78
C ALA A 15 -4.45 4.94 34.79
N SER A 16 -4.71 5.99 35.57
CA SER A 16 -5.90 6.81 35.37
C SER A 16 -5.75 7.49 34.02
N ILE A 17 -6.08 6.77 32.96
CA ILE A 17 -6.37 7.36 31.67
C ILE A 17 -7.71 8.05 31.91
N ASN A 18 -7.69 9.36 32.13
CA ASN A 18 -8.86 10.21 31.91
C ASN A 18 -9.19 10.12 30.42
N GLY A 19 -9.71 8.97 29.98
CA GLY A 19 -10.25 8.79 28.65
C GLY A 19 -11.42 9.74 28.56
N GLN A 20 -11.30 10.76 27.71
CA GLN A 20 -12.45 11.58 27.35
C GLN A 20 -13.54 10.62 26.88
N ARG A 21 -14.61 10.47 27.67
CA ARG A 21 -15.81 9.79 27.23
C ARG A 21 -16.46 10.71 26.21
N PHE A 22 -16.35 10.35 24.94
CA PHE A 22 -17.10 11.03 23.89
C PHE A 22 -18.60 10.83 24.13
N PRO A 23 -19.42 11.88 24.06
CA PRO A 23 -20.86 11.76 24.25
C PRO A 23 -21.45 10.91 23.12
N VAL A 24 -22.16 9.83 23.49
CA VAL A 24 -22.88 8.98 22.54
C VAL A 24 -24.14 9.73 22.08
N PRO A 25 -24.38 9.91 20.77
CA PRO A 25 -25.61 10.50 20.26
C PRO A 25 -26.84 9.76 20.78
N GLU A 26 -27.90 10.47 21.16
CA GLU A 26 -29.10 9.85 21.75
C GLU A 26 -29.79 8.88 20.79
N GLU A 27 -29.69 9.11 19.48
CA GLU A 27 -30.21 8.19 18.46
C GLU A 27 -29.49 6.84 18.46
N GLU A 28 -28.17 6.81 18.67
CA GLU A 28 -27.37 5.57 18.65
C GLU A 28 -27.68 4.66 19.84
N LYS A 29 -28.25 5.22 20.92
CA LYS A 29 -28.72 4.43 22.07
C LYS A 29 -29.96 3.59 21.74
N ARG A 30 -30.66 3.87 20.63
CA ARG A 30 -31.90 3.18 20.24
C ARG A 30 -31.61 2.09 19.21
N SER A 31 -32.17 0.89 19.39
CA SER A 31 -32.00 -0.24 18.44
C SER A 31 -32.44 0.13 17.01
N MET A 32 -33.52 0.91 16.88
CA MET A 32 -34.06 1.37 15.59
C MET A 32 -33.03 2.10 14.72
N PHE A 33 -32.06 2.81 15.33
CA PHE A 33 -30.99 3.47 14.58
C PHE A 33 -30.13 2.45 13.83
N TRP A 34 -29.68 1.40 14.53
CA TRP A 34 -28.84 0.34 13.99
C TRP A 34 -29.57 -0.53 12.97
N GLU A 35 -30.84 -0.85 13.21
CA GLU A 35 -31.69 -1.56 12.26
C GLU A 35 -31.85 -0.77 10.95
N LYS A 36 -32.14 0.53 11.05
CA LYS A 36 -32.26 1.41 9.88
C LYS A 36 -30.94 1.55 9.12
N SER A 37 -29.82 1.66 9.83
CA SER A 37 -28.49 1.69 9.24
C SER A 37 -28.18 0.39 8.47
N GLY A 38 -28.44 -0.76 9.08
CA GLY A 38 -28.29 -2.07 8.46
C GLY A 38 -29.16 -2.25 7.21
N GLN A 39 -30.44 -1.88 7.28
CA GLN A 39 -31.35 -1.93 6.12
C GLN A 39 -30.86 -1.04 4.99
N LYS A 40 -30.40 0.19 5.29
CA LYS A 40 -29.84 1.10 4.29
C LYS A 40 -28.62 0.49 3.58
N ASN A 41 -27.71 -0.14 4.33
CA ASN A 41 -26.52 -0.80 3.77
C ASN A 41 -26.91 -1.99 2.89
N LEU A 42 -27.87 -2.80 3.32
CA LEU A 42 -28.41 -3.90 2.52
C LEU A 42 -29.02 -3.40 1.20
N TYR A 43 -29.91 -2.40 1.24
CA TYR A 43 -30.50 -1.83 0.03
C TYR A 43 -29.47 -1.21 -0.91
N THR A 44 -28.41 -0.61 -0.36
CA THR A 44 -27.30 -0.08 -1.17
C THR A 44 -26.54 -1.21 -1.85
N THR A 45 -26.26 -2.29 -1.13
CA THR A 45 -25.54 -3.47 -1.64
C THR A 45 -26.34 -4.18 -2.73
N LEU A 46 -27.65 -4.35 -2.56
CA LEU A 46 -28.53 -4.99 -3.54
C LEU A 46 -28.64 -4.21 -4.86
N LYS A 47 -28.36 -2.90 -4.84
CA LYS A 47 -28.36 -2.05 -6.04
C LYS A 47 -27.04 -2.04 -6.78
N LEU A 48 -25.98 -2.63 -6.22
CA LEU A 48 -24.68 -2.68 -6.88
C LEU A 48 -24.78 -3.52 -8.15
N GLN A 49 -24.46 -2.91 -9.28
CA GLN A 49 -24.36 -3.57 -10.57
C GLN A 49 -22.88 -3.73 -10.94
N LYS A 50 -22.53 -4.92 -11.44
CA LYS A 50 -21.18 -5.19 -11.93
C LYS A 50 -20.94 -4.36 -13.19
N ASN A 51 -19.83 -3.62 -13.21
CA ASN A 51 -19.36 -2.96 -14.42
C ASN A 51 -18.52 -3.93 -15.25
N GLU A 52 -19.04 -4.36 -16.39
CA GLU A 52 -18.36 -5.29 -17.31
C GLU A 52 -17.67 -4.58 -18.48
N ASN A 53 -17.72 -3.24 -18.52
CA ASN A 53 -17.07 -2.46 -19.57
C ASN A 53 -15.55 -2.47 -19.42
N ILE A 54 -14.84 -2.33 -20.54
CA ILE A 54 -13.38 -2.18 -20.56
C ILE A 54 -13.01 -0.82 -19.96
N ALA A 55 -12.13 -0.83 -18.96
CA ALA A 55 -11.64 0.40 -18.33
C ALA A 55 -10.82 1.24 -19.31
N LYS A 56 -11.28 2.46 -19.58
CA LYS A 56 -10.51 3.43 -20.40
C LYS A 56 -9.27 3.94 -19.65
N ASN A 57 -9.44 4.23 -18.36
CA ASN A 57 -8.45 4.81 -17.46
C ASN A 57 -8.24 3.91 -16.25
N LEU A 58 -7.02 3.89 -15.72
CA LEU A 58 -6.66 3.20 -14.48
C LEU A 58 -6.01 4.21 -13.53
N ILE A 59 -6.51 4.28 -12.30
CA ILE A 59 -5.95 5.13 -11.24
C ILE A 59 -5.69 4.23 -10.04
N LEU A 60 -4.45 4.18 -9.57
CA LEU A 60 -4.04 3.45 -8.39
C LEU A 60 -3.61 4.43 -7.30
N PHE A 61 -4.34 4.45 -6.18
CA PHE A 61 -3.90 5.14 -4.97
C PHE A 61 -3.19 4.15 -4.06
N LEU A 62 -1.97 4.49 -3.66
CA LEU A 62 -1.18 3.67 -2.76
C LEU A 62 -0.79 4.47 -1.52
N GLY A 63 -1.27 4.02 -0.36
CA GLY A 63 -0.78 4.49 0.94
C GLY A 63 0.40 3.64 1.40
N ASP A 64 1.63 4.16 1.24
CA ASP A 64 2.85 3.48 1.71
C ASP A 64 2.78 3.31 3.24
N GLY A 65 2.91 2.08 3.73
CA GLY A 65 2.74 1.74 5.15
C GLY A 65 1.30 1.86 5.70
N MET A 66 0.29 2.05 4.85
CA MET A 66 -1.11 2.23 5.29
C MET A 66 -1.81 0.90 5.58
N GLY A 67 -1.47 0.28 6.71
CA GLY A 67 -2.15 -0.91 7.22
C GLY A 67 -3.56 -0.62 7.76
N MET A 68 -4.30 -1.69 8.12
CA MET A 68 -5.67 -1.58 8.66
C MET A 68 -5.78 -0.74 9.93
N THR A 69 -4.76 -0.79 10.78
CA THR A 69 -4.65 0.04 11.98
C THR A 69 -4.53 1.52 11.61
N THR A 70 -3.63 1.86 10.68
CA THR A 70 -3.47 3.21 10.14
C THR A 70 -4.79 3.74 9.56
N ILE A 71 -5.49 2.94 8.74
CA ILE A 71 -6.80 3.31 8.17
C ILE A 71 -7.80 3.67 9.27
N THR A 72 -7.92 2.82 10.29
CA THR A 72 -8.88 3.00 11.39
C THR A 72 -8.52 4.23 12.24
N SER A 73 -7.25 4.41 12.59
CA SER A 73 -6.78 5.59 13.31
C SER A 73 -7.00 6.88 12.51
N THR A 74 -6.77 6.87 11.19
CA THR A 74 -7.03 8.03 10.32
C THR A 74 -8.52 8.35 10.25
N ARG A 75 -9.39 7.34 10.19
CA ARG A 75 -10.85 7.53 10.21
C ARG A 75 -11.31 8.27 11.47
N ILE A 76 -10.88 7.78 12.64
CA ILE A 76 -11.20 8.39 13.93
C ILE A 76 -10.67 9.83 13.99
N TYR A 77 -9.40 10.04 13.64
CA TYR A 77 -8.78 11.36 13.62
C TYR A 77 -9.54 12.34 12.72
N LYS A 78 -9.96 11.88 11.53
CA LYS A 78 -10.73 12.70 10.57
C LYS A 78 -12.08 13.13 11.16
N GLY A 79 -12.80 12.23 11.84
CA GLY A 79 -14.08 12.58 12.44
C GLY A 79 -13.91 13.51 13.65
N GLN A 80 -12.90 13.29 14.48
CA GLN A 80 -12.55 14.19 15.59
C GLN A 80 -12.16 15.59 15.11
N LYS A 81 -11.46 15.70 13.98
CA LYS A 81 -11.18 16.99 13.32
C LYS A 81 -12.44 17.75 12.88
N LYS A 82 -13.58 17.07 12.77
CA LYS A 82 -14.90 17.66 12.49
C LYS A 82 -15.75 17.85 13.76
N ASN A 83 -15.15 17.75 14.95
CA ASN A 83 -15.85 17.79 16.24
C ASN A 83 -16.93 16.67 16.39
N LYS A 84 -16.69 15.50 15.78
CA LYS A 84 -17.48 14.28 15.99
C LYS A 84 -16.69 13.28 16.87
N ASN A 85 -17.34 12.18 17.23
CA ASN A 85 -16.73 11.11 18.03
C ASN A 85 -15.55 10.46 17.28
N GLY A 86 -15.72 10.22 15.98
CA GLY A 86 -14.64 9.79 15.08
C GLY A 86 -14.90 8.42 14.46
N GLU A 87 -15.41 7.49 15.25
CA GLU A 87 -15.61 6.08 14.87
C GLU A 87 -16.64 5.91 13.75
N ASP A 88 -17.60 6.83 13.66
CA ASP A 88 -18.69 6.87 12.68
C ASP A 88 -18.31 7.57 11.35
N GLU A 89 -17.17 8.29 11.32
CA GLU A 89 -16.70 8.95 10.11
C GLU A 89 -16.25 7.92 9.07
N LEU A 90 -16.33 8.25 7.78
CA LEU A 90 -15.83 7.40 6.70
C LEU A 90 -14.74 8.11 5.91
N LEU A 91 -13.70 7.38 5.52
CA LEU A 91 -12.74 7.83 4.51
C LEU A 91 -13.39 7.81 3.12
N SER A 92 -12.79 8.50 2.15
CA SER A 92 -13.32 8.55 0.78
C SER A 92 -13.40 7.15 0.16
N PHE A 93 -12.36 6.33 0.37
CA PHE A 93 -12.30 4.97 -0.14
C PHE A 93 -13.06 3.94 0.72
N ASP A 94 -13.53 4.29 1.93
CA ASP A 94 -14.43 3.42 2.71
C ASP A 94 -15.78 3.23 2.00
N GLN A 95 -16.11 4.11 1.04
CA GLN A 95 -17.33 4.06 0.24
C GLN A 95 -17.18 3.21 -1.02
N PHE A 96 -16.00 2.67 -1.30
CA PHE A 96 -15.81 1.81 -2.47
C PHE A 96 -16.57 0.49 -2.29
N PRO A 97 -17.26 -0.02 -3.33
CA PRO A 97 -18.14 -1.18 -3.21
C PRO A 97 -17.40 -2.51 -3.07
N HIS A 98 -16.08 -2.52 -3.28
CA HIS A 98 -15.26 -3.73 -3.27
C HIS A 98 -14.06 -3.56 -2.35
N VAL A 99 -13.83 -4.59 -1.53
CA VAL A 99 -12.70 -4.68 -0.60
C VAL A 99 -12.06 -6.05 -0.73
N SER A 100 -10.74 -6.09 -0.63
CA SER A 100 -9.96 -7.33 -0.64
C SER A 100 -8.78 -7.21 0.30
N LEU A 101 -8.31 -8.34 0.83
CA LEU A 101 -7.06 -8.41 1.57
C LEU A 101 -5.93 -8.87 0.64
N SER A 102 -4.75 -8.27 0.80
CA SER A 102 -3.56 -8.59 0.01
C SER A 102 -2.47 -9.22 0.88
N LYS A 103 -1.88 -10.33 0.41
CA LYS A 103 -0.75 -11.00 1.07
C LYS A 103 0.58 -10.43 0.57
N THR A 104 1.22 -9.60 1.40
CA THR A 104 2.33 -8.73 1.01
C THR A 104 3.73 -9.32 1.11
N TYR A 105 3.90 -10.58 1.55
CA TYR A 105 5.21 -11.22 1.68
C TYR A 105 6.05 -11.18 0.37
N GLY A 106 7.36 -11.05 0.50
CA GLY A 106 8.33 -11.11 -0.60
C GLY A 106 8.75 -12.53 -0.88
N ILE A 107 9.57 -12.75 -1.92
CA ILE A 107 10.09 -14.10 -2.20
C ILE A 107 10.98 -14.60 -1.05
N ASP A 108 11.81 -13.71 -0.50
CA ASP A 108 12.87 -14.01 0.47
C ASP A 108 12.59 -13.51 1.89
N ARG A 109 11.51 -12.73 2.10
CA ARG A 109 11.14 -12.15 3.40
C ARG A 109 9.64 -12.20 3.65
N GLN A 110 9.25 -12.55 4.87
CA GLN A 110 7.86 -12.48 5.32
C GLN A 110 7.39 -11.02 5.46
N THR A 111 8.23 -10.18 6.06
CA THR A 111 8.03 -8.73 6.11
C THR A 111 8.74 -8.08 4.94
N SER A 112 7.94 -7.61 3.98
CA SER A 112 8.41 -6.94 2.78
C SER A 112 8.81 -5.49 3.02
N ASP A 113 9.42 -4.89 2.00
CA ASP A 113 9.66 -3.46 1.91
C ASP A 113 8.85 -2.82 0.77
N SER A 114 9.00 -1.51 0.58
CA SER A 114 8.32 -0.79 -0.50
C SER A 114 8.76 -1.25 -1.89
N ALA A 115 10.00 -1.73 -2.06
CA ALA A 115 10.53 -2.08 -3.38
C ALA A 115 9.96 -3.38 -3.95
N ASN A 116 10.06 -4.47 -3.17
CA ASN A 116 9.57 -5.76 -3.64
C ASN A 116 8.04 -5.78 -3.76
N THR A 117 7.33 -5.01 -2.92
CA THR A 117 5.88 -4.82 -3.06
C THR A 117 5.53 -3.98 -4.27
N ALA A 118 6.29 -2.92 -4.60
CA ALA A 118 6.10 -2.15 -5.82
C ALA A 118 6.17 -3.02 -7.07
N THR A 119 7.18 -3.89 -7.16
CA THR A 119 7.28 -4.86 -8.26
C THR A 119 6.05 -5.77 -8.30
N ALA A 120 5.54 -6.21 -7.15
CA ALA A 120 4.37 -7.07 -7.09
C ALA A 120 3.08 -6.39 -7.59
N TYR A 121 2.74 -5.19 -7.10
CA TYR A 121 1.47 -4.55 -7.46
C TYR A 121 1.53 -3.73 -8.77
N LEU A 122 2.72 -3.37 -9.27
CA LEU A 122 2.87 -2.65 -10.55
C LEU A 122 3.24 -3.58 -11.71
N CYS A 123 4.06 -4.60 -11.48
CA CYS A 123 4.52 -5.52 -12.54
C CYS A 123 3.84 -6.90 -12.48
N GLY A 124 3.10 -7.20 -11.41
CA GLY A 124 2.39 -8.48 -11.26
C GLY A 124 3.29 -9.67 -10.87
N VAL A 125 4.55 -9.41 -10.49
CA VAL A 125 5.54 -10.45 -10.13
C VAL A 125 6.11 -10.14 -8.75
N LYS A 126 6.11 -11.13 -7.83
CA LYS A 126 6.80 -10.97 -6.55
C LYS A 126 8.31 -10.93 -6.76
N ALA A 127 9.02 -10.14 -5.95
CA ALA A 127 10.46 -9.97 -6.05
C ALA A 127 11.15 -10.17 -4.70
N ASN A 128 12.49 -10.15 -4.73
CA ASN A 128 13.32 -10.17 -3.53
C ASN A 128 13.32 -8.79 -2.86
N TYR A 129 13.48 -8.78 -1.54
CA TYR A 129 13.58 -7.58 -0.71
C TYR A 129 14.55 -6.55 -1.31
N GLY A 130 14.13 -5.28 -1.37
CA GLY A 130 14.98 -4.17 -1.81
C GLY A 130 15.21 -4.09 -3.33
N THR A 131 14.67 -5.01 -4.14
CA THR A 131 14.79 -4.99 -5.61
C THR A 131 13.57 -4.37 -6.29
N LEU A 132 13.75 -3.74 -7.46
CA LEU A 132 12.70 -3.04 -8.21
C LEU A 132 12.64 -3.52 -9.66
N GLY A 133 11.43 -3.82 -10.15
CA GLY A 133 11.19 -4.12 -11.57
C GLY A 133 11.89 -5.38 -12.07
N VAL A 134 12.34 -6.26 -11.19
CA VAL A 134 13.07 -7.48 -11.54
C VAL A 134 12.45 -8.68 -10.84
N ASP A 135 12.61 -9.87 -11.41
CA ASP A 135 12.14 -11.10 -10.76
C ASP A 135 13.11 -11.63 -9.68
N GLY A 136 12.70 -12.71 -9.00
CA GLY A 136 13.44 -13.32 -7.90
C GLY A 136 14.83 -13.87 -8.23
N ARG A 137 15.27 -13.85 -9.50
CA ARG A 137 16.64 -14.25 -9.89
C ARG A 137 17.66 -13.12 -9.66
N VAL A 138 17.22 -11.88 -9.46
CA VAL A 138 18.09 -10.75 -9.13
C VAL A 138 18.30 -10.69 -7.61
N GLN A 139 19.56 -10.70 -7.20
CA GLN A 139 19.92 -10.64 -5.78
C GLN A 139 20.06 -9.19 -5.33
N PHE A 140 19.66 -8.90 -4.10
CA PHE A 140 19.78 -7.56 -3.52
C PHE A 140 21.23 -7.08 -3.56
N GLU A 141 21.44 -5.85 -4.02
CA GLU A 141 22.74 -5.18 -4.20
C GLU A 141 23.71 -5.83 -5.21
N ASN A 142 23.29 -6.88 -5.92
CA ASN A 142 24.10 -7.50 -6.97
C ASN A 142 23.82 -6.85 -8.33
N CYS A 143 24.66 -5.88 -8.70
CA CYS A 143 24.55 -5.13 -9.96
C CYS A 143 24.54 -6.04 -11.20
N GLU A 144 25.49 -6.97 -11.30
CA GLU A 144 25.61 -7.89 -12.43
C GLU A 144 24.37 -8.76 -12.62
N SER A 145 23.68 -9.12 -11.53
CA SER A 145 22.46 -9.88 -11.64
C SER A 145 21.31 -9.08 -12.25
N SER A 146 21.30 -7.75 -12.10
CA SER A 146 20.22 -6.85 -12.56
C SER A 146 20.37 -6.31 -13.99
N ILE A 147 21.54 -6.46 -14.62
CA ILE A 147 21.76 -5.95 -15.99
C ILE A 147 21.14 -6.84 -17.08
N ASP A 148 20.78 -8.09 -16.75
CA ASP A 148 20.17 -9.04 -17.68
C ASP A 148 18.70 -8.66 -17.96
N PRO A 149 18.34 -8.21 -19.19
CA PRO A 149 16.96 -7.85 -19.53
C PRO A 149 15.99 -9.02 -19.41
N GLY A 150 16.47 -10.27 -19.50
CA GLY A 150 15.66 -11.46 -19.33
C GLY A 150 15.11 -11.64 -17.91
N LYS A 151 15.57 -10.85 -16.93
CA LYS A 151 15.10 -10.83 -15.53
C LYS A 151 14.27 -9.58 -15.21
N HIS A 152 14.09 -8.67 -16.16
CA HIS A 152 13.27 -7.47 -15.99
C HIS A 152 11.79 -7.83 -16.14
N VAL A 153 10.93 -7.19 -15.34
CA VAL A 153 9.48 -7.36 -15.39
C VAL A 153 8.80 -6.03 -15.68
N ASN A 154 8.04 -5.99 -16.77
CA ASN A 154 7.37 -4.77 -17.21
C ASN A 154 6.26 -4.36 -16.24
N SER A 155 6.17 -3.06 -15.98
CA SER A 155 5.09 -2.49 -15.18
C SER A 155 3.82 -2.29 -16.00
N ILE A 156 2.69 -2.09 -15.31
CA ILE A 156 1.43 -1.67 -15.92
C ILE A 156 1.54 -0.35 -16.69
N LEU A 157 2.48 0.54 -16.32
CA LEU A 157 2.74 1.77 -17.08
C LEU A 157 3.41 1.45 -18.42
N GLN A 158 4.39 0.54 -18.44
CA GLN A 158 4.99 0.08 -19.68
C GLN A 158 3.93 -0.54 -20.62
N TRP A 159 3.07 -1.42 -20.10
CA TRP A 159 1.97 -1.98 -20.88
C TRP A 159 0.96 -0.94 -21.36
N ALA A 160 0.67 0.09 -20.55
CA ALA A 160 -0.21 1.17 -20.95
C ALA A 160 0.38 2.01 -22.10
N GLN A 161 1.67 2.35 -22.03
CA GLN A 161 2.38 3.06 -23.09
C GLN A 161 2.46 2.24 -24.39
N GLU A 162 2.69 0.93 -24.30
CA GLU A 162 2.65 0.01 -25.45
C GLU A 162 1.26 -0.02 -26.13
N LYS A 163 0.20 0.37 -25.40
CA LYS A 163 -1.16 0.54 -25.93
C LYS A 163 -1.50 1.99 -26.29
N GLY A 164 -0.50 2.87 -26.36
CA GLY A 164 -0.66 4.29 -26.72
C GLY A 164 -1.42 5.11 -25.68
N LYS A 165 -1.48 4.65 -24.42
CA LYS A 165 -2.12 5.40 -23.33
C LYS A 165 -1.13 6.36 -22.67
N TRP A 166 -1.68 7.45 -22.15
CA TRP A 166 -0.95 8.39 -21.32
C TRP A 166 -0.68 7.78 -19.95
N THR A 167 0.51 8.06 -19.40
CA THR A 167 0.96 7.48 -18.13
C THR A 167 1.73 8.50 -17.33
N GLY A 168 1.54 8.48 -16.01
CA GLY A 168 2.33 9.22 -15.06
C GLY A 168 2.09 8.72 -13.64
N PHE A 169 2.86 9.25 -12.71
CA PHE A 169 2.65 9.03 -11.28
C PHE A 169 2.72 10.36 -10.52
N VAL A 170 2.08 10.39 -9.36
CA VAL A 170 2.16 11.51 -8.42
C VAL A 170 2.53 10.94 -7.07
N THR A 171 3.51 11.54 -6.40
CA THR A 171 4.00 11.07 -5.11
C THR A 171 4.38 12.25 -4.22
N THR A 172 4.31 12.03 -2.91
CA THR A 172 4.86 12.94 -1.88
C THR A 172 6.29 12.60 -1.49
N THR A 173 6.83 11.49 -2.01
CA THR A 173 8.22 11.07 -1.81
C THR A 173 9.12 11.58 -2.93
N ARG A 174 10.41 11.25 -2.90
CA ARG A 174 11.27 11.45 -4.08
C ARG A 174 10.73 10.61 -5.24
N VAL A 175 10.79 11.14 -6.46
CA VAL A 175 10.35 10.41 -7.68
C VAL A 175 11.17 9.15 -7.95
N THR A 176 12.36 9.06 -7.34
CA THR A 176 13.30 7.92 -7.33
C THR A 176 13.07 6.95 -6.17
N HIS A 177 12.17 7.27 -5.23
CA HIS A 177 11.83 6.34 -4.14
C HIS A 177 11.25 5.04 -4.69
N ALA A 178 11.40 3.95 -3.95
CA ALA A 178 11.01 2.60 -4.37
C ALA A 178 9.59 2.50 -4.97
N THR A 179 8.62 3.13 -4.32
CA THR A 179 7.20 3.10 -4.69
C THR A 179 6.95 3.64 -6.12
N PRO A 180 7.28 4.89 -6.47
CA PRO A 180 7.19 5.36 -7.86
C PRO A 180 8.18 4.64 -8.78
N ALA A 181 9.39 4.32 -8.31
CA ALA A 181 10.43 3.66 -9.11
C ALA A 181 10.02 2.28 -9.63
N GLY A 182 9.22 1.50 -8.89
CA GLY A 182 8.70 0.22 -9.37
C GLY A 182 7.82 0.32 -10.61
N SER A 183 7.41 1.53 -11.01
CA SER A 183 6.66 1.75 -12.26
C SER A 183 7.55 1.90 -13.48
N TYR A 184 8.85 2.12 -13.33
CA TYR A 184 9.75 2.40 -14.48
C TYR A 184 11.17 1.85 -14.37
N ALA A 185 11.67 1.55 -13.18
CA ALA A 185 13.06 1.19 -12.95
C ALA A 185 13.24 -0.32 -12.80
N HIS A 186 14.37 -0.80 -13.30
CA HIS A 186 14.87 -2.16 -13.12
C HIS A 186 16.21 -2.07 -12.37
N THR A 187 16.27 -2.52 -11.11
CA THR A 187 17.49 -2.42 -10.29
C THR A 187 17.55 -3.47 -9.17
N ALA A 188 18.76 -3.95 -8.87
CA ALA A 188 19.05 -4.82 -7.73
C ALA A 188 18.99 -4.10 -6.37
N SER A 189 18.93 -2.77 -6.34
CA SER A 189 18.79 -2.03 -5.08
C SER A 189 17.98 -0.76 -5.26
N ARG A 190 16.95 -0.63 -4.42
CA ARG A 190 16.16 0.60 -4.26
C ARG A 190 16.96 1.81 -3.79
N ASN A 191 18.16 1.59 -3.27
CA ASN A 191 19.02 2.66 -2.76
C ASN A 191 19.85 3.32 -3.87
N TRP A 192 19.88 2.75 -5.08
CA TRP A 192 20.59 3.31 -6.22
C TRP A 192 19.80 4.44 -6.89
N GLU A 193 19.35 5.41 -6.09
CA GLU A 193 18.49 6.51 -6.54
C GLU A 193 19.22 7.43 -7.53
N SER A 194 20.49 7.75 -7.27
CA SER A 194 21.31 8.66 -8.09
C SER A 194 22.76 8.20 -8.28
N SER A 195 23.11 7.01 -7.80
CA SER A 195 24.44 6.41 -7.96
C SER A 195 24.37 4.90 -7.83
N THR A 196 25.31 4.21 -8.48
CA THR A 196 25.43 2.75 -8.47
C THR A 196 26.85 2.33 -8.05
N PRO A 197 27.03 1.10 -7.54
CA PRO A 197 28.34 0.60 -7.14
C PRO A 197 29.26 0.29 -8.32
N SER A 198 28.72 0.25 -9.54
CA SER A 198 29.45 -0.06 -10.77
C SER A 198 28.83 0.70 -11.94
N PRO A 199 29.64 1.22 -12.89
CA PRO A 199 29.15 1.89 -14.08
C PRO A 199 28.36 0.98 -15.02
N ALA A 200 28.40 -0.35 -14.83
CA ALA A 200 27.58 -1.29 -15.58
C ALA A 200 26.07 -1.17 -15.23
N CYS A 201 25.74 -0.65 -14.04
CA CYS A 201 24.37 -0.42 -13.61
C CYS A 201 23.99 1.06 -13.74
N THR A 202 22.77 1.31 -14.20
CA THR A 202 22.17 2.64 -14.27
C THR A 202 21.35 2.93 -13.01
N ASP A 203 21.56 4.11 -12.42
CA ASP A 203 20.77 4.57 -11.28
C ASP A 203 19.31 4.87 -11.67
N ILE A 204 18.42 4.91 -10.68
CA ILE A 204 16.98 5.07 -10.86
C ILE A 204 16.65 6.42 -11.53
N ALA A 205 17.34 7.52 -11.17
CA ALA A 205 17.11 8.82 -11.80
C ALA A 205 17.42 8.80 -13.29
N TYR A 206 18.54 8.16 -13.69
CA TYR A 206 18.88 7.99 -15.10
C TYR A 206 17.80 7.20 -15.84
N GLN A 207 17.33 6.09 -15.27
CA GLN A 207 16.27 5.27 -15.87
C GLN A 207 14.96 6.06 -16.05
N LEU A 208 14.60 6.92 -15.11
CA LEU A 208 13.40 7.78 -15.23
C LEU A 208 13.47 8.69 -16.46
N ILE A 209 14.63 9.29 -16.74
CA ILE A 209 14.76 10.30 -17.80
C ILE A 209 15.10 9.67 -19.16
N HIS A 210 15.83 8.56 -19.19
CA HIS A 210 16.41 8.02 -20.41
C HIS A 210 15.81 6.69 -20.88
N HIS A 211 15.16 5.92 -19.99
CA HIS A 211 14.61 4.60 -20.33
C HIS A 211 13.09 4.62 -20.41
N SER A 212 12.52 3.66 -21.16
CA SER A 212 11.09 3.39 -21.12
C SER A 212 10.77 2.56 -19.88
N PRO A 213 9.62 2.78 -19.19
CA PRO A 213 8.58 3.76 -19.49
C PRO A 213 8.82 5.19 -18.99
N GLY A 214 9.85 5.43 -18.17
CA GLY A 214 10.12 6.72 -17.52
C GLY A 214 10.10 7.93 -18.45
N LYS A 215 10.92 7.89 -19.51
CA LYS A 215 11.10 9.01 -20.46
C LYS A 215 9.85 9.41 -21.22
N ASN A 216 8.87 8.51 -21.26
CA ASN A 216 7.64 8.66 -22.04
C ASN A 216 6.45 9.06 -21.16
N MET A 217 6.64 9.36 -19.88
CA MET A 217 5.56 9.84 -19.01
C MET A 217 5.17 11.28 -19.36
N HIS A 218 3.85 11.56 -19.37
CA HIS A 218 3.26 12.85 -19.75
C HIS A 218 1.90 13.07 -19.09
#